data_AF-A0A7X8ASG7-F1
#
_entry.id   AF-A0A7X8ASG7-F1
#
_cell.length_a   1.000
_cell.length_b   1.000
_cell.length_c   1.000
_cell.angle_alpha   90.00
_cell.angle_beta   90.00
_cell.angle_gamma   90.00
#
_symmetry.space_group_name_H-M   'P 1'
#
loop_
_entity.id
_entity.type
_entity.pdbx_description
1 polymer ?
#
loop_
_entity_poly.entity_id
_entity_poly.type
_entity_poly.pdbx_seq_one_letter_code
_entity_poly.pdbx_strand_id
1 'polypeptide(L)' 'PVNMKDFTLKDKANHIFTFPEFILNSNEIVKIYSGCGENNSTSLYWCSFGAIWNNDTDTAFLYDSNGNLIDTYNYP' A
#
# COMPACT_ATOMS: atom_id res chain seq x y z
N PRO A 1 -8.68 15.24 2.67
CA PRO A 1 -8.99 13.81 2.50
C PRO A 1 -8.65 13.40 1.07
N VAL A 2 -8.18 12.18 0.85
CA VAL A 2 -7.85 11.64 -0.46
C VAL A 2 -8.65 10.37 -0.67
N ASN A 3 -9.33 10.26 -1.80
CA ASN A 3 -9.90 9.00 -2.24
C ASN A 3 -8.78 8.15 -2.84
N MET A 4 -8.44 7.08 -2.14
CA MET A 4 -7.34 6.18 -2.49
C MET A 4 -7.81 5.02 -3.37
N LYS A 5 -9.09 4.96 -3.75
CA LYS A 5 -9.60 3.89 -4.62
C LYS A 5 -8.74 3.78 -5.88
N ASP A 6 -8.34 2.55 -6.20
CA ASP A 6 -7.51 2.18 -7.36
C ASP A 6 -6.06 2.72 -7.32
N PHE A 7 -5.63 3.35 -6.21
CA PHE A 7 -4.21 3.57 -5.98
C PHE A 7 -3.50 2.21 -5.87
N THR A 8 -2.20 2.20 -6.16
CA THR A 8 -1.41 0.97 -6.01
C THR A 8 -0.16 1.20 -5.17
N LEU A 9 0.09 0.29 -4.23
CA LEU A 9 1.35 0.16 -3.52
C LEU A 9 2.12 -1.01 -4.11
N LYS A 10 3.36 -0.78 -4.50
CA LYS A 10 4.18 -1.72 -5.23
C LYS A 10 5.59 -1.83 -4.64
N ASP A 11 6.17 -3.02 -4.64
CA ASP A 11 7.57 -3.24 -4.28
C ASP A 11 8.48 -3.40 -5.53
N LYS A 12 9.78 -3.62 -5.31
CA LYS A 12 10.73 -3.87 -6.43
C LYS A 12 10.46 -5.17 -7.18
N ALA A 13 9.83 -6.17 -6.54
CA ALA A 13 9.53 -7.46 -7.14
C ALA A 13 8.19 -7.49 -7.92
N ASN A 14 7.53 -6.34 -8.09
CA ASN A 14 6.21 -6.21 -8.72
C ASN A 14 5.06 -6.89 -7.97
N HIS A 15 5.16 -7.10 -6.66
CA HIS A 15 3.98 -7.33 -5.84
C HIS A 15 3.15 -6.04 -5.81
N ILE A 16 1.87 -6.13 -6.18
CA ILE A 16 0.96 -4.98 -6.23
C ILE A 16 -0.20 -5.15 -5.25
N PHE A 17 -0.40 -4.16 -4.38
CA PHE A 17 -1.60 -3.98 -3.59
C PHE A 17 -2.43 -2.87 -4.22
N THR A 18 -3.66 -3.19 -4.63
CA THR A 18 -4.61 -2.17 -5.09
C THR A 18 -5.51 -1.78 -3.92
N PHE A 19 -5.55 -0.49 -3.62
CA PHE A 19 -6.41 0.03 -2.57
C PHE A 19 -7.89 -0.19 -2.93
N PRO A 20 -8.70 -0.73 -2.00
CA PRO A 20 -10.14 -0.83 -2.19
C PRO A 20 -10.78 0.56 -2.10
N GLU A 21 -12.11 0.63 -2.03
CA GLU A 21 -12.79 1.87 -1.69
C GLU A 21 -12.34 2.33 -0.29
N PHE A 22 -11.50 3.36 -0.26
CA PHE A 22 -10.85 3.85 0.94
C PHE A 22 -10.62 5.37 0.86
N ILE A 23 -10.96 6.08 1.93
CA ILE A 23 -10.73 7.51 2.06
C ILE A 23 -9.71 7.72 3.18
N LEU A 24 -8.54 8.26 2.84
CA LEU A 24 -7.57 8.69 3.82
C LEU A 24 -7.87 10.14 4.21
N ASN A 25 -8.30 10.35 5.46
CA ASN A 25 -8.55 11.70 5.97
C ASN A 25 -7.25 12.49 6.15
N SER A 26 -7.37 13.82 6.20
CA SER A 26 -6.19 14.68 6.42
C SER A 26 -5.54 14.33 7.75
N ASN A 27 -4.20 14.21 7.77
CA ASN A 27 -3.41 13.86 8.97
C ASN A 27 -3.68 12.48 9.59
N GLU A 28 -4.44 11.61 8.91
CA GLU A 28 -4.63 10.22 9.34
C GLU A 28 -3.61 9.28 8.71
N ILE A 29 -3.47 8.10 9.30
CA ILE A 29 -2.57 7.04 8.83
C ILE A 29 -3.38 5.76 8.61
N VAL A 30 -3.08 5.07 7.51
CA VAL A 30 -3.53 3.70 7.26
C VAL A 30 -2.33 2.77 7.21
N LYS A 31 -2.46 1.60 7.84
CA LYS A 31 -1.45 0.52 7.78
C LYS A 31 -1.91 -0.55 6.81
N ILE A 32 -1.01 -1.01 5.95
CA ILE A 32 -1.25 -2.16 5.07
C ILE A 32 -0.45 -3.34 5.59
N TYR A 33 -1.16 -4.38 6.01
CA TYR A 33 -0.57 -5.63 6.47
C TYR A 33 -0.44 -6.59 5.28
N SER A 34 0.72 -7.23 5.12
CA SER A 34 0.91 -8.23 4.07
C SER A 34 0.03 -9.46 4.25
N GLY A 35 -0.31 -9.83 5.49
CA GLY A 35 -1.17 -10.97 5.81
C GLY A 35 -2.65 -10.73 5.55
N CYS A 36 -3.47 -11.74 5.84
CA CYS A 36 -4.92 -11.67 5.74
C CYS A 36 -5.56 -11.05 7.00
N GLY A 37 -6.72 -10.43 6.82
CA GLY A 37 -7.52 -9.82 7.87
C GLY A 37 -8.67 -9.04 7.26
N GLU A 38 -9.43 -8.34 8.09
CA GLU A 38 -10.58 -7.54 7.66
C GLU A 38 -10.22 -6.05 7.56
N ASN A 39 -10.43 -5.48 6.37
CA ASN A 39 -10.20 -4.07 6.11
C ASN A 39 -11.07 -3.18 7.02
N ASN A 40 -10.48 -2.10 7.51
CA ASN A 40 -11.17 -1.06 8.28
C ASN A 40 -10.52 0.31 8.03
N SER A 41 -10.96 1.33 8.77
CA SER A 41 -10.54 2.72 8.56
C SER A 41 -9.05 3.00 8.81
N THR A 42 -8.34 2.13 9.53
CA THR A 42 -6.91 2.33 9.88
C THR A 42 -6.02 1.17 9.45
N SER A 43 -6.61 0.06 9.02
CA SER A 43 -5.91 -1.17 8.67
C SER A 43 -6.47 -1.79 7.40
N LEU A 44 -5.61 -2.05 6.44
CA LEU A 44 -5.90 -2.78 5.21
C LEU A 44 -5.05 -4.05 5.16
N TYR A 45 -5.55 -5.07 4.49
CA TYR A 45 -4.93 -6.40 4.44
C TYR A 45 -4.75 -6.84 3.00
N TRP A 46 -3.52 -7.17 2.63
CA TRP A 46 -3.15 -7.66 1.31
C TRP A 46 -3.52 -9.13 1.12
N CYS A 47 -3.60 -9.89 2.21
CA CYS A 47 -3.83 -11.33 2.20
C CYS A 47 -2.88 -12.09 1.26
N SER A 48 -1.60 -11.70 1.31
CA SER A 48 -0.52 -12.45 0.66
C SER A 48 -0.19 -13.70 1.47
N PHE A 49 0.09 -14.81 0.76
CA PHE A 49 0.56 -16.06 1.34
C PHE A 49 2.08 -16.08 1.59
N GLY A 50 2.80 -15.08 1.07
CA GLY A 50 4.25 -14.94 1.21
C GLY A 50 4.65 -13.57 1.75
N ALA A 51 5.90 -13.47 2.22
CA ALA A 51 6.49 -12.18 2.57
C ALA A 51 6.55 -11.30 1.32
N ILE A 52 6.03 -10.08 1.43
CA ILE A 52 6.13 -9.06 0.38
C ILE A 52 7.42 -8.26 0.57
N TRP A 53 7.62 -7.75 1.78
CA TRP A 53 8.73 -6.86 2.11
C TRP A 53 10.00 -7.63 2.43
N ASN A 54 11.13 -7.10 1.99
CA ASN A 54 12.46 -7.58 2.36
C ASN A 54 13.05 -6.78 3.53
N ASN A 55 13.79 -7.45 4.42
CA ASN A 55 14.44 -6.85 5.58
C ASN A 55 15.84 -6.30 5.30
N ASP A 56 16.46 -6.66 4.16
CA ASP A 56 17.82 -6.21 3.82
C ASP A 56 17.81 -4.88 3.06
N THR A 57 16.97 -4.78 2.02
CA THR A 57 16.68 -3.53 1.29
C THR A 57 15.33 -3.70 0.62
N ASP A 58 14.50 -2.67 0.60
CA ASP A 58 13.29 -2.67 -0.21
C ASP A 58 12.88 -1.27 -0.65
N THR A 59 11.97 -1.16 -1.61
CA THR A 59 11.43 0.13 -1.99
C THR A 59 9.95 0.01 -2.27
N ALA A 60 9.17 0.79 -1.55
CA ALA A 60 7.75 0.98 -1.77
C ALA A 60 7.53 2.12 -2.77
N PHE A 61 6.71 1.87 -3.78
CA PHE A 61 6.27 2.83 -4.77
C PHE A 61 4.76 3.01 -4.64
N LEU A 62 4.29 4.24 -4.48
CA LEU A 62 2.87 4.56 -4.42
C LEU A 62 2.45 5.25 -5.72
N TYR A 63 1.48 4.67 -6.42
CA TYR A 63 0.90 5.25 -7.62
C TYR A 63 -0.56 5.66 -7.38
N ASP A 64 -0.97 6.77 -7.99
CA ASP A 64 -2.38 7.17 -8.03
C ASP A 64 -3.21 6.28 -8.96
N SER A 65 -4.52 6.51 -9.00
CA SER A 65 -5.47 5.78 -9.84
C SER A 65 -5.28 5.99 -11.35
N ASN A 66 -4.49 6.98 -11.78
CA ASN A 66 -4.12 7.20 -13.17
C ASN A 66 -2.77 6.54 -13.53
N GLY A 67 -2.10 5.91 -12.56
CA GLY A 67 -0.79 5.28 -12.74
C GLY A 67 0.40 6.23 -12.61
N ASN A 68 0.20 7.44 -12.08
CA ASN A 68 1.31 8.35 -11.82
C ASN A 68 2.01 7.98 -10.51
N LEU A 69 3.34 7.97 -10.50
CA LEU A 69 4.12 7.78 -9.28
C LEU A 69 3.98 9.02 -8.39
N ILE A 70 3.40 8.84 -7.20
CA ILE A 70 3.16 9.93 -6.24
C ILE A 70 4.22 9.95 -5.14
N ASP A 71 4.70 8.78 -4.72
CA ASP A 71 5.72 8.69 -3.67
C ASP A 71 6.62 7.45 -3.82
N THR A 72 7.81 7.53 -3.24
CA THR A 72 8.77 6.43 -3.18
C THR A 72 9.46 6.43 -1.83
N TYR A 73 9.42 5.28 -1.15
CA TYR A 73 10.09 5.09 0.13
C TYR A 73 11.08 3.93 0.04
N ASN A 74 12.35 4.19 0.34
CA ASN A 74 13.42 3.20 0.35
C ASN A 74 13.68 2.76 1.80
N TYR A 75 13.51 1.47 2.07
CA TYR A 75 13.91 0.85 3.33
C TYR A 75 15.40 0.49 3.26
N PRO A 76 16.24 1.13 4.09
CA PRO A 76 17.70 1.03 4.01
C PRO A 76 18.26 -0.31 4.49
#